data_AF-X1UDI5-F1
#
_entry.id   AF-X1UDI5-F1
#
_cell.length_a   1.000
_cell.length_b   1.000
_cell.length_c   1.000
_cell.angle_alpha   90.00
_cell.angle_beta   90.00
_cell.angle_gamma   90.00
#
_symmetry.space_group_name_H-M   'P 1'
#
loop_
_entity.id
_entity.type
_entity.pdbx_description
1 polymer ?
#
loop_
_entity_poly.entity_id
_entity_poly.type
_entity_poly.pdbx_seq_one_letter_code
_entity_poly.pdbx_strand_id
1 'polypeptide(L)'
;SLLYFQSIFLAEDLAENCFSKDEKAATKNGGSAAVKDPGRFGVGTKLINLIVGLELLSIGTAFHDFKASGSFLNPGDSSGEIEKEYTLDLLFGDIFYSRAVIFLLRYGDHDVFDRILAALKELHENRLKLHQKVRDMLEEDHEPSNYDRDTDSLVKANKLLGISFDIGFNMFCKNTGRKKKKEYSSLTGHIILLKTYDELLKYLKSFKVNLSTEKMSAYLTSKKNFTDRKLSDIISELDSGKFNSSLKALLESLEI
;
A
#
# COMPACT_ATOMS: atom_id res chain seq x y z
N SER A 1 -9.83 -8.20 0.66
CA SER A 1 -9.60 -6.78 0.34
C SER A 1 -9.26 -6.67 -1.15
N LEU A 2 -9.68 -5.59 -1.84
CA LEU A 2 -9.34 -5.27 -3.25
C LEU A 2 -8.48 -3.99 -3.29
N LEU A 3 -7.48 -3.95 -2.40
CA LEU A 3 -6.73 -2.76 -2.08
C LEU A 3 -5.94 -2.22 -3.29
N TYR A 4 -5.32 -3.11 -4.06
CA TYR A 4 -4.45 -2.74 -5.17
C TYR A 4 -5.28 -2.32 -6.37
N PHE A 5 -6.42 -2.98 -6.60
CA PHE A 5 -7.45 -2.48 -7.53
C PHE A 5 -7.80 -1.03 -7.19
N GLN A 6 -8.24 -0.76 -5.97
CA GLN A 6 -8.69 0.58 -5.57
C GLN A 6 -7.56 1.62 -5.64
N SER A 7 -6.32 1.24 -5.33
CA SER A 7 -5.18 2.16 -5.41
C SER A 7 -4.85 2.60 -6.85
N ILE A 8 -4.98 1.70 -7.84
CA ILE A 8 -4.80 2.03 -9.25
C ILE A 8 -5.90 2.98 -9.71
N PHE A 9 -7.15 2.68 -9.36
CA PHE A 9 -8.32 3.44 -9.79
C PHE A 9 -8.49 4.79 -9.08
N LEU A 10 -7.90 4.98 -7.89
CA LEU A 10 -7.85 6.30 -7.24
C LEU A 10 -7.20 7.35 -8.13
N ALA A 11 -6.17 6.97 -8.90
CA ALA A 11 -5.51 7.89 -9.83
C ALA A 11 -6.42 8.30 -10.99
N GLU A 12 -7.24 7.38 -11.51
CA GLU A 12 -8.21 7.66 -12.56
C GLU A 12 -9.24 8.70 -12.07
N ASP A 13 -9.83 8.46 -10.89
CA ASP A 13 -10.83 9.38 -10.35
C ASP A 13 -10.27 10.77 -10.02
N LEU A 14 -9.05 10.85 -9.51
CA LEU A 14 -8.38 12.13 -9.27
C LEU A 14 -8.04 12.83 -10.59
N ALA A 15 -7.61 12.08 -11.61
CA ALA A 15 -7.38 12.62 -12.94
C ALA A 15 -8.66 13.28 -13.50
N GLU A 16 -9.76 12.54 -13.46
CA GLU A 16 -11.04 12.97 -14.03
C GLU A 16 -11.69 14.13 -13.26
N ASN A 17 -11.62 14.13 -11.93
CA ASN A 17 -12.44 15.02 -11.11
C ASN A 17 -11.67 16.21 -10.51
N CYS A 18 -10.37 16.04 -10.27
CA CYS A 18 -9.53 17.03 -9.58
C CYS A 18 -8.47 17.63 -10.50
N PHE A 19 -7.88 16.81 -11.39
CA PHE A 19 -6.77 17.25 -12.22
C PHE A 19 -7.19 17.74 -13.62
N SER A 20 -8.38 17.39 -14.10
CA SER A 20 -8.89 17.81 -15.42
C SER A 20 -9.48 19.24 -15.46
N LYS A 21 -9.85 19.81 -14.30
CA LYS A 21 -10.56 21.11 -14.23
C LYS A 21 -9.73 22.30 -14.74
N ASP A 22 -8.40 22.20 -14.76
CA ASP A 22 -7.53 23.30 -15.22
C ASP A 22 -7.33 23.35 -16.74
N GLU A 23 -7.57 22.26 -17.48
CA GLU A 23 -7.42 22.26 -18.96
C GLU A 23 -8.68 22.78 -19.67
N LYS A 24 -9.87 22.65 -19.07
CA LYS A 24 -11.12 23.14 -19.67
C LYS A 24 -11.25 24.67 -19.71
N ALA A 25 -10.35 25.39 -19.05
CA ALA A 25 -10.22 26.85 -19.20
C ALA A 25 -9.38 27.26 -20.42
N ALA A 26 -8.59 26.34 -21.01
CA ALA A 26 -7.66 26.66 -22.11
C ALA A 26 -8.12 26.17 -23.49
N THR A 27 -9.13 25.30 -23.58
CA THR A 27 -9.66 24.78 -24.86
C THR A 27 -11.16 24.99 -24.99
N LYS A 28 -11.60 26.25 -25.00
CA LYS A 28 -12.82 26.64 -25.73
C LYS A 28 -12.40 27.12 -27.12
N ASN A 29 -12.09 26.17 -28.00
CA ASN A 29 -12.24 26.28 -29.46
C ASN A 29 -11.79 24.95 -30.09
N GLY A 30 -12.70 24.29 -30.80
CA GLY A 30 -12.40 23.10 -31.59
C GLY A 30 -13.16 21.87 -31.12
N GLY A 31 -14.41 21.76 -31.57
CA GLY A 31 -15.14 20.49 -31.52
C GLY A 31 -14.53 19.49 -32.50
N SER A 32 -14.43 18.23 -32.07
CA SER A 32 -14.51 17.07 -32.96
C SER A 32 -14.93 15.88 -32.13
N ALA A 33 -16.04 15.25 -32.53
CA ALA A 33 -16.56 14.06 -31.91
C ALA A 33 -15.55 12.92 -32.05
N ALA A 34 -14.97 12.49 -30.92
CA ALA A 34 -14.10 11.33 -30.89
C ALA A 34 -14.92 10.07 -31.19
N VAL A 35 -14.61 9.49 -32.34
CA VAL A 35 -15.01 8.16 -32.82
C VAL A 35 -14.75 7.13 -31.71
N LYS A 36 -15.75 6.30 -31.42
CA LYS A 36 -15.61 5.15 -30.51
C LYS A 36 -14.67 4.14 -31.14
N ASP A 37 -13.44 4.11 -30.67
CA ASP A 37 -12.41 3.16 -31.09
C ASP A 37 -12.75 1.74 -30.57
N PRO A 38 -12.72 0.68 -31.40
CA PRO A 38 -13.10 -0.68 -31.01
C PRO A 38 -12.12 -1.39 -30.05
N GLY A 39 -11.05 -0.73 -29.59
CA GLY A 39 -9.96 -1.32 -28.79
C GLY A 39 -10.26 -1.63 -27.32
N ARG A 40 -11.49 -1.43 -26.84
CA ARG A 40 -11.82 -1.47 -25.39
C ARG A 40 -11.66 -2.83 -24.72
N PHE A 41 -11.70 -3.94 -25.47
CA PHE A 41 -11.62 -5.29 -24.90
C PHE A 41 -10.19 -5.78 -24.60
N GLY A 42 -9.17 -5.30 -25.31
CA GLY A 42 -7.77 -5.71 -25.09
C GLY A 42 -7.10 -4.99 -23.91
N VAL A 43 -7.55 -3.77 -23.60
CA VAL A 43 -7.05 -2.98 -22.46
C VAL A 43 -7.60 -3.51 -21.14
N GLY A 44 -8.86 -3.95 -21.13
CA GLY A 44 -9.52 -4.49 -19.93
C GLY A 44 -8.85 -5.76 -19.39
N THR A 45 -8.56 -6.74 -20.26
CA THR A 45 -7.95 -8.01 -19.83
C THR A 45 -6.51 -7.82 -19.33
N LYS A 46 -5.73 -6.92 -19.95
CA LYS A 46 -4.38 -6.59 -19.51
C LYS A 46 -4.37 -5.93 -18.13
N LEU A 47 -5.22 -4.94 -17.91
CA LEU A 47 -5.33 -4.27 -16.61
C LEU A 47 -5.79 -5.23 -15.51
N ILE A 48 -6.74 -6.13 -15.80
CA ILE A 48 -7.15 -7.19 -14.86
C ILE A 48 -5.96 -8.08 -14.49
N ASN A 49 -5.13 -8.48 -15.46
CA ASN A 49 -3.93 -9.28 -15.16
C ASN A 49 -2.97 -8.53 -14.22
N LEU A 50 -2.76 -7.23 -14.41
CA LEU A 50 -1.93 -6.42 -13.51
C LEU A 50 -2.49 -6.38 -12.10
N ILE A 51 -3.78 -6.09 -11.96
CA ILE A 51 -4.48 -6.01 -10.68
C ILE A 51 -4.42 -7.36 -9.95
N VAL A 52 -4.78 -8.45 -10.64
CA VAL A 52 -4.75 -9.80 -10.06
C VAL A 52 -3.32 -10.17 -9.67
N GLY A 53 -2.32 -9.82 -10.47
CA GLY A 53 -0.91 -9.99 -10.13
C GLY A 53 -0.54 -9.28 -8.82
N LEU A 54 -0.88 -8.00 -8.67
CA LEU A 54 -0.58 -7.21 -7.47
C LEU A 54 -1.32 -7.74 -6.22
N GLU A 55 -2.60 -8.11 -6.36
CA GLU A 55 -3.37 -8.68 -5.24
C GLU A 55 -2.79 -10.03 -4.80
N LEU A 56 -2.45 -10.91 -5.74
CA LEU A 56 -1.83 -12.20 -5.42
C LEU A 56 -0.44 -12.02 -4.78
N LEU A 57 0.35 -11.05 -5.24
CA LEU A 57 1.61 -10.69 -4.56
C LEU A 57 1.35 -10.24 -3.12
N SER A 58 0.36 -9.38 -2.90
CA SER A 58 0.04 -8.91 -1.56
C SER A 58 -0.46 -10.02 -0.65
N ILE A 59 -1.25 -10.96 -1.17
CA ILE A 59 -1.68 -12.14 -0.42
C ILE A 59 -0.45 -12.99 -0.08
N GLY A 60 0.42 -13.25 -1.07
CA GLY A 60 1.66 -13.98 -0.86
C GLY A 60 2.56 -13.35 0.20
N THR A 61 2.75 -12.02 0.16
CA THR A 61 3.49 -11.29 1.19
C THR A 61 2.85 -11.43 2.57
N ALA A 62 1.52 -11.42 2.66
CA ALA A 62 0.83 -11.53 3.96
C ALA A 62 0.91 -12.94 4.57
N PHE A 63 1.06 -13.98 3.75
CA PHE A 63 1.35 -15.35 4.23
C PHE A 63 2.79 -15.52 4.72
N HIS A 64 3.72 -14.70 4.19
CA HIS A 64 5.11 -14.66 4.64
C HIS A 64 5.37 -13.65 5.75
N ASP A 65 4.47 -12.69 5.94
CA ASP A 65 4.45 -11.87 7.14
C ASP A 65 4.24 -12.80 8.32
N PHE A 66 5.14 -12.74 9.30
CA PHE A 66 5.04 -13.50 10.53
C PHE A 66 3.66 -13.29 11.14
N LYS A 67 2.71 -14.20 10.88
CA LYS A 67 1.40 -14.13 11.50
C LYS A 67 1.66 -14.16 12.98
N ALA A 68 1.31 -13.04 13.57
CA ALA A 68 1.52 -12.66 14.95
C ALA A 68 0.58 -13.43 15.90
N SER A 69 0.25 -14.70 15.58
CA SER A 69 -0.02 -15.68 16.62
C SER A 69 1.33 -15.92 17.28
N GLY A 70 1.58 -15.23 18.39
CA GLY A 70 2.88 -15.11 19.07
C GLY A 70 3.48 -16.41 19.62
N SER A 71 3.33 -17.56 18.96
CA SER A 71 3.96 -18.82 19.32
C SER A 71 5.40 -18.93 18.81
N PHE A 72 5.73 -18.43 17.61
CA PHE A 72 7.11 -18.54 17.09
C PHE A 72 8.12 -17.62 17.77
N LEU A 73 7.65 -16.51 18.36
CA LEU A 73 8.50 -15.58 19.11
C LEU A 73 8.59 -15.93 20.61
N ASN A 74 7.85 -16.93 21.09
CA ASN A 74 8.03 -17.51 22.42
C ASN A 74 8.76 -18.85 22.26
N PRO A 75 10.06 -18.94 22.60
CA PRO A 75 10.84 -20.18 22.48
C PRO A 75 10.36 -21.36 23.36
N GLY A 76 9.21 -21.21 24.03
CA GLY A 76 8.64 -22.18 24.98
C GLY A 76 7.36 -22.87 24.52
N ASP A 77 6.71 -22.45 23.43
CA ASP A 77 5.46 -23.06 22.94
C ASP A 77 5.71 -23.83 21.63
N SER A 78 6.49 -24.91 21.73
CA SER A 78 6.76 -25.83 20.63
C SER A 78 5.74 -26.99 20.64
N SER A 79 4.51 -26.74 20.20
CA SER A 79 3.60 -27.84 19.84
C SER A 79 3.76 -28.13 18.34
N GLY A 80 3.91 -29.40 17.96
CA GLY A 80 4.17 -29.82 16.57
C GLY A 80 3.02 -29.54 15.57
N GLU A 81 1.89 -29.02 16.04
CA GLU A 81 0.78 -28.53 15.18
C GLU A 81 1.08 -27.13 14.63
N ILE A 82 1.74 -26.28 15.43
CA ILE A 82 2.13 -24.92 15.06
C ILE A 82 3.13 -24.92 13.91
N GLU A 83 4.11 -25.83 13.92
CA GLU A 83 5.10 -25.98 12.84
C GLU A 83 4.47 -26.44 11.51
N LYS A 84 3.44 -27.29 11.55
CA LYS A 84 2.75 -27.77 10.34
C LYS A 84 1.92 -26.68 9.69
N GLU A 85 1.17 -25.91 10.48
CA GLU A 85 0.39 -24.77 9.98
C GLU A 85 1.29 -23.70 9.38
N TYR A 86 2.42 -23.40 10.03
CA TYR A 86 3.43 -22.47 9.50
C TYR A 86 4.03 -22.93 8.17
N THR A 87 4.36 -24.22 8.05
CA THR A 87 4.87 -24.78 6.78
C THR A 87 3.85 -24.64 5.66
N LEU A 88 2.57 -24.90 5.94
CA LEU A 88 1.49 -24.72 4.96
C LEU A 88 1.31 -23.26 4.57
N ASP A 89 1.36 -22.33 5.54
CA ASP A 89 1.26 -20.89 5.28
C ASP A 89 2.41 -20.39 4.38
N LEU A 90 3.65 -20.82 4.64
CA LEU A 90 4.80 -20.51 3.78
C LEU A 90 4.60 -21.01 2.34
N LEU A 91 4.15 -22.26 2.20
CA LEU A 91 3.87 -22.87 0.88
C LEU A 91 2.75 -22.12 0.14
N PHE A 92 1.69 -21.71 0.85
CA PHE A 92 0.65 -20.87 0.24
C PHE A 92 1.22 -19.54 -0.23
N GLY A 93 2.07 -18.89 0.57
CA GLY A 93 2.80 -17.70 0.14
C GLY A 93 3.52 -17.90 -1.19
N ASP A 94 4.33 -18.95 -1.30
CA ASP A 94 5.10 -19.27 -2.51
C ASP A 94 4.21 -19.57 -3.74
N ILE A 95 3.07 -20.26 -3.52
CA ILE A 95 2.08 -20.52 -4.55
C ILE A 95 1.47 -19.20 -5.05
N PHE A 96 1.08 -18.31 -4.13
CA PHE A 96 0.51 -17.01 -4.50
C PHE A 96 1.51 -16.14 -5.27
N TYR A 97 2.77 -16.09 -4.83
CA TYR A 97 3.84 -15.43 -5.59
C TYR A 97 3.99 -15.99 -7.01
N SER A 98 4.09 -17.32 -7.13
CA SER A 98 4.25 -17.99 -8.42
C SER A 98 3.09 -17.69 -9.36
N ARG A 99 1.85 -17.70 -8.83
CA ARG A 99 0.65 -17.36 -9.61
C ARG A 99 0.62 -15.89 -10.01
N ALA A 100 1.02 -15.00 -9.11
CA ALA A 100 1.08 -13.58 -9.39
C ALA A 100 2.00 -13.27 -10.58
N VAL A 101 3.19 -13.87 -10.61
CA VAL A 101 4.15 -13.70 -11.72
C VAL A 101 3.53 -14.08 -13.07
N ILE A 102 2.73 -15.16 -13.14
CA ILE A 102 2.03 -15.54 -14.38
C ILE A 102 1.10 -14.42 -14.86
N PHE A 103 0.34 -13.80 -13.95
CA PHE A 103 -0.55 -12.70 -14.29
C PHE A 103 0.22 -11.45 -14.71
N LEU A 104 1.29 -11.10 -14.00
CA LEU A 104 2.12 -9.95 -14.37
C LEU A 104 2.83 -10.14 -15.72
N LEU A 105 3.29 -11.35 -16.04
CA LEU A 105 3.83 -11.66 -17.38
C LEU A 105 2.76 -11.53 -18.47
N ARG A 106 1.50 -11.87 -18.17
CA ARG A 106 0.37 -11.69 -19.10
C ARG A 106 -0.07 -10.23 -19.26
N TYR A 107 0.28 -9.34 -18.33
CA TYR A 107 0.13 -7.90 -18.54
C TYR A 107 1.05 -7.42 -19.68
N GLY A 108 2.26 -7.97 -19.75
CA GLY A 108 3.15 -7.86 -20.91
C GLY A 108 3.96 -6.56 -20.99
N ASP A 109 4.11 -5.85 -19.87
CA ASP A 109 4.98 -4.68 -19.74
C ASP A 109 6.13 -5.03 -18.78
N HIS A 110 7.33 -5.19 -19.36
CA HIS A 110 8.52 -5.58 -18.61
C HIS A 110 9.02 -4.49 -17.66
N ASP A 111 8.87 -3.22 -18.02
CA ASP A 111 9.30 -2.12 -17.15
C ASP A 111 8.43 -2.05 -15.89
N VAL A 112 7.12 -2.26 -16.04
CA VAL A 112 6.21 -2.37 -14.89
C VAL A 112 6.52 -3.59 -14.05
N PHE A 113 6.80 -4.74 -14.69
CA PHE A 113 7.18 -5.96 -13.97
C PHE A 113 8.45 -5.77 -13.12
N ASP A 114 9.52 -5.20 -13.70
CA ASP A 114 10.78 -4.97 -13.01
C ASP A 114 10.62 -3.99 -11.84
N ARG A 115 9.81 -2.94 -12.02
CA ARG A 115 9.47 -2.01 -10.94
C ARG A 115 8.70 -2.67 -9.80
N ILE A 116 7.81 -3.61 -10.10
CA ILE A 116 7.09 -4.39 -9.07
C ILE A 116 8.07 -5.30 -8.30
N LEU A 117 8.99 -5.97 -8.99
CA LEU A 117 10.02 -6.80 -8.32
C LEU A 117 10.94 -5.96 -7.42
N ALA A 118 11.37 -4.78 -7.89
CA ALA A 118 12.15 -3.85 -7.09
C ALA A 118 11.36 -3.38 -5.85
N ALA A 119 10.07 -3.09 -6.01
CA ALA A 119 9.18 -2.72 -4.92
C ALA A 119 8.99 -3.85 -3.89
N LEU A 120 8.89 -5.11 -4.32
CA LEU A 120 8.84 -6.27 -3.41
C LEU A 120 10.13 -6.41 -2.60
N LYS A 121 11.28 -6.30 -3.25
CA LYS A 121 12.58 -6.34 -2.56
C LYS A 121 12.67 -5.24 -1.50
N GLU A 122 12.33 -4.01 -1.89
CA GLU A 122 12.37 -2.86 -0.99
C GLU A 122 11.38 -3.02 0.17
N LEU A 123 10.18 -3.57 -0.07
CA LEU A 123 9.21 -3.89 0.98
C LEU A 123 9.81 -4.83 2.02
N HIS A 124 10.41 -5.95 1.60
CA HIS A 124 10.98 -6.94 2.51
C HIS A 124 12.16 -6.39 3.31
N GLU A 125 13.06 -5.66 2.66
CA GLU A 125 14.20 -5.02 3.34
C GLU A 125 13.75 -4.03 4.41
N ASN A 126 12.72 -3.22 4.13
CA ASN A 126 12.24 -2.22 5.08
C ASN A 126 11.41 -2.84 6.21
N ARG A 127 10.60 -3.87 5.93
CA ARG A 127 9.91 -4.63 6.97
C ARG A 127 10.88 -5.28 7.94
N LEU A 128 11.96 -5.90 7.44
CA LEU A 128 13.01 -6.46 8.29
C LEU A 128 13.65 -5.39 9.18
N LYS A 129 14.01 -4.23 8.62
CA LYS A 129 14.56 -3.10 9.39
C LYS A 129 13.60 -2.61 10.46
N LEU A 130 12.30 -2.51 10.15
CA LEU A 130 11.30 -2.10 11.13
C LEU A 130 11.15 -3.12 12.25
N HIS A 131 11.07 -4.42 11.94
CA HIS A 131 11.00 -5.47 12.97
C HIS A 131 12.23 -5.48 13.87
N GLN A 132 13.43 -5.32 13.31
CA GLN A 132 14.67 -5.20 14.09
C GLN A 132 14.60 -3.99 15.03
N LYS A 133 14.21 -2.82 14.51
CA LYS A 133 14.02 -1.61 15.34
C LYS A 133 13.01 -1.81 16.47
N VAL A 134 11.87 -2.48 16.19
CA VAL A 134 10.87 -2.78 17.24
C VAL A 134 11.50 -3.63 18.33
N ARG A 135 12.16 -4.73 17.97
CA ARG A 135 12.79 -5.64 18.93
C ARG A 135 13.85 -4.92 19.78
N ASP A 136 14.77 -4.20 19.15
CA ASP A 136 15.87 -3.54 19.86
C ASP A 136 15.34 -2.51 20.89
N MET A 137 14.22 -1.83 20.59
CA MET A 137 13.60 -0.91 21.55
C MET A 137 12.88 -1.62 22.71
N LEU A 138 12.26 -2.78 22.46
CA LEU A 138 11.63 -3.57 23.51
C LEU A 138 12.65 -4.18 24.47
N GLU A 139 13.86 -4.45 23.99
CA GLU A 139 14.98 -4.99 24.79
C GLU A 139 15.76 -3.91 25.55
N GLU A 140 15.93 -2.72 24.97
CA GLU A 140 16.81 -1.67 25.50
C GLU A 140 16.08 -0.47 26.18
N ASP A 141 14.74 -0.52 26.33
CA ASP A 141 13.85 0.56 26.85
C ASP A 141 14.14 1.96 26.25
N HIS A 142 14.32 2.01 24.93
CA HIS A 142 14.52 3.26 24.20
C HIS A 142 13.25 4.11 24.08
N GLU A 143 13.43 5.43 23.96
CA GLU A 143 12.35 6.38 23.66
C GLU A 143 11.66 6.07 22.31
N PRO A 144 10.32 5.90 22.27
CA PRO A 144 9.57 5.58 21.05
C PRO A 144 9.76 6.59 19.90
N SER A 145 10.15 7.83 20.22
CA SER A 145 10.43 8.88 19.23
C SER A 145 11.60 8.58 18.29
N ASN A 146 12.44 7.59 18.61
CA ASN A 146 13.50 7.13 17.72
C ASN A 146 12.96 6.28 16.53
N TYR A 147 11.70 5.85 16.58
CA TYR A 147 11.09 4.97 15.59
C TYR A 147 10.73 5.65 14.26
N ASP A 148 10.27 6.91 14.30
CA ASP A 148 9.78 7.63 13.11
C ASP A 148 10.76 8.68 12.55
N ARG A 149 11.99 8.74 13.05
CA ARG A 149 13.03 9.63 12.48
C ARG A 149 13.26 9.38 10.99
N ASP A 150 12.95 8.17 10.52
CA ASP A 150 13.00 7.77 9.12
C ASP A 150 11.61 7.39 8.61
N THR A 151 10.81 8.41 8.27
CA THR A 151 9.49 8.24 7.65
C THR A 151 9.55 7.55 6.29
N ASP A 152 10.70 7.60 5.61
CA ASP A 152 10.91 6.95 4.32
C ASP A 152 10.93 5.42 4.48
N SER A 153 11.61 4.89 5.50
CA SER A 153 11.53 3.47 5.87
C SER A 153 10.09 3.00 6.14
N LEU A 154 9.27 3.83 6.80
CA LEU A 154 7.86 3.50 7.07
C LEU A 154 7.05 3.41 5.79
N VAL A 155 7.17 4.38 4.88
CA VAL A 155 6.48 4.34 3.58
C VAL A 155 6.94 3.12 2.77
N LYS A 156 8.25 2.81 2.79
CA LYS A 156 8.83 1.70 2.04
C LYS A 156 8.43 0.32 2.57
N ALA A 157 8.01 0.20 3.82
CA ALA A 157 7.49 -1.07 4.35
C ALA A 157 6.18 -1.52 3.67
N ASN A 158 5.51 -0.62 2.95
CA ASN A 158 4.34 -0.90 2.13
C ASN A 158 4.57 -0.50 0.67
N LYS A 159 5.81 -0.68 0.17
CA LYS A 159 6.21 -0.25 -1.18
C LYS A 159 5.40 -0.88 -2.30
N LEU A 160 4.88 -2.10 -2.12
CA LEU A 160 3.99 -2.74 -3.10
C LEU A 160 2.72 -1.90 -3.34
N LEU A 161 2.12 -1.32 -2.29
CA LEU A 161 1.00 -0.39 -2.42
C LEU A 161 1.44 0.91 -3.09
N GLY A 162 2.64 1.39 -2.76
CA GLY A 162 3.25 2.56 -3.41
C GLY A 162 3.41 2.41 -4.92
N ILE A 163 3.94 1.27 -5.39
CA ILE A 163 4.09 1.03 -6.84
C ILE A 163 2.73 0.92 -7.54
N SER A 164 1.71 0.42 -6.85
CA SER A 164 0.34 0.36 -7.38
C SER A 164 -0.25 1.75 -7.64
N PHE A 165 -0.09 2.68 -6.69
CA PHE A 165 -0.43 4.09 -6.91
C PHE A 165 0.37 4.71 -8.06
N ASP A 166 1.69 4.49 -8.09
CA ASP A 166 2.54 5.03 -9.15
C ASP A 166 2.14 4.52 -10.54
N ILE A 167 1.77 3.24 -10.66
CA ILE A 167 1.25 2.65 -11.90
C ILE A 167 -0.04 3.36 -12.31
N GLY A 168 -1.02 3.47 -11.39
CA GLY A 168 -2.28 4.18 -11.66
C GLY A 168 -2.03 5.61 -12.14
N PHE A 169 -1.18 6.36 -11.43
CA PHE A 169 -0.81 7.72 -11.83
C PHE A 169 -0.21 7.77 -13.23
N ASN A 170 0.73 6.88 -13.56
CA ASN A 170 1.34 6.87 -14.89
C ASN A 170 0.38 6.44 -16.00
N MET A 171 -0.67 5.68 -15.67
CA MET A 171 -1.71 5.29 -16.62
C MET A 171 -2.68 6.44 -16.90
N PHE A 172 -3.15 7.15 -15.88
CA PHE A 172 -4.26 8.09 -15.98
C PHE A 172 -3.85 9.58 -15.93
N CYS A 173 -2.66 9.90 -15.42
CA CYS A 173 -2.20 11.28 -15.15
C CYS A 173 -0.98 11.72 -15.99
N LYS A 174 -0.83 11.19 -17.22
CA LYS A 174 0.38 11.39 -18.05
C LYS A 174 0.79 12.85 -18.30
N ASN A 175 -0.17 13.78 -18.30
CA ASN A 175 0.06 15.21 -18.57
C ASN A 175 -0.10 16.11 -17.34
N THR A 176 -0.13 15.51 -16.15
CA THR A 176 -0.39 16.23 -14.90
C THR A 176 0.84 17.04 -14.46
N GLY A 177 0.64 18.35 -14.23
CA GLY A 177 1.71 19.25 -13.82
C GLY A 177 2.37 18.90 -12.48
N ARG A 178 3.59 19.41 -12.24
CA ARG A 178 4.42 19.10 -11.06
C ARG A 178 3.70 19.29 -9.72
N LYS A 179 2.85 20.31 -9.60
CA LYS A 179 2.08 20.61 -8.38
C LYS A 179 1.12 19.45 -8.04
N LYS A 180 0.30 19.03 -9.00
CA LYS A 180 -0.66 17.93 -8.86
C LYS A 180 0.02 16.57 -8.64
N LYS A 181 1.16 16.33 -9.27
CA LYS A 181 2.00 15.16 -8.95
C LYS A 181 2.43 15.15 -7.49
N LYS A 182 2.83 16.31 -6.93
CA LYS A 182 3.20 16.44 -5.52
C LYS A 182 2.00 16.23 -4.60
N GLU A 183 0.83 16.74 -4.95
CA GLU A 183 -0.42 16.52 -4.21
C GLU A 183 -0.79 15.03 -4.18
N TYR A 184 -0.75 14.36 -5.33
CA TYR A 184 -0.98 12.91 -5.43
C TYR A 184 0.02 12.09 -4.61
N SER A 185 1.32 12.41 -4.71
CA SER A 185 2.35 11.75 -3.90
C SER A 185 2.18 12.02 -2.40
N SER A 186 1.73 13.21 -2.02
CA SER A 186 1.41 13.55 -0.63
C SER A 186 0.23 12.70 -0.13
N LEU A 187 -0.87 12.66 -0.88
CA LEU A 187 -2.07 11.88 -0.55
C LEU A 187 -1.72 10.39 -0.36
N THR A 188 -1.09 9.79 -1.35
CA THR A 188 -0.74 8.36 -1.35
C THR A 188 0.30 8.03 -0.28
N GLY A 189 1.27 8.91 -0.03
CA GLY A 189 2.22 8.76 1.07
C GLY A 189 1.54 8.67 2.44
N HIS A 190 0.52 9.50 2.71
CA HIS A 190 -0.23 9.43 3.97
C HIS A 190 -1.06 8.16 4.09
N ILE A 191 -1.68 7.70 3.00
CA ILE A 191 -2.43 6.42 2.97
C ILE A 191 -1.49 5.24 3.29
N ILE A 192 -0.30 5.20 2.70
CA ILE A 192 0.71 4.16 2.95
C ILE A 192 1.19 4.20 4.40
N LEU A 193 1.42 5.39 4.95
CA LEU A 193 1.82 5.56 6.35
C LEU A 193 0.74 5.04 7.30
N LEU A 194 -0.53 5.35 7.06
CA LEU A 194 -1.65 4.85 7.87
C LEU A 194 -1.71 3.32 7.89
N LYS A 195 -1.58 2.67 6.72
CA LYS A 195 -1.48 1.21 6.62
C LYS A 195 -0.30 0.67 7.43
N THR A 196 0.85 1.30 7.30
CA THR A 196 2.08 0.87 7.99
C THR A 196 1.93 0.99 9.51
N TYR A 197 1.38 2.09 10.03
CA TYR A 197 1.12 2.23 11.46
C TYR A 197 0.13 1.19 11.98
N ASP A 198 -0.91 0.87 11.21
CA ASP A 198 -1.88 -0.16 11.59
C ASP A 198 -1.24 -1.56 11.67
N GLU A 199 -0.44 -1.93 10.68
CA GLU A 199 0.32 -3.19 10.66
C GLU A 199 1.28 -3.30 11.84
N LEU A 200 1.98 -2.22 12.17
CA LEU A 200 2.89 -2.19 13.31
C LEU A 200 2.17 -2.27 14.65
N LEU A 201 1.02 -1.62 14.80
CA LEU A 201 0.18 -1.76 15.99
C LEU A 201 -0.32 -3.19 16.14
N LYS A 202 -0.74 -3.84 15.04
CA LYS A 202 -1.10 -5.26 15.02
C LYS A 202 0.09 -6.15 15.40
N TYR A 203 1.28 -5.85 14.89
CA TYR A 203 2.51 -6.56 15.26
C TYR A 203 2.85 -6.40 16.74
N LEU A 204 2.75 -5.19 17.31
CA LEU A 204 3.01 -4.96 18.74
C LEU A 204 2.06 -5.74 19.67
N LYS A 205 0.80 -5.91 19.26
CA LYS A 205 -0.19 -6.70 20.03
C LYS A 205 0.18 -8.18 20.15
N SER A 206 1.12 -8.68 19.35
CA SER A 206 1.58 -10.07 19.42
C SER A 206 2.62 -10.34 20.50
N PHE A 207 3.22 -9.29 21.06
CA PHE A 207 4.17 -9.38 22.16
C PHE A 207 3.43 -9.41 23.50
N LYS A 208 4.09 -9.94 24.54
CA LYS A 208 3.57 -9.86 25.91
C LYS A 208 3.49 -8.40 26.34
N VAL A 209 2.33 -8.02 26.89
CA VAL A 209 2.10 -6.65 27.37
C VAL A 209 3.06 -6.33 28.52
N ASN A 210 3.85 -5.29 28.31
CA ASN A 210 4.76 -4.68 29.27
C ASN A 210 4.82 -3.16 29.05
N LEU A 211 5.46 -2.43 29.97
CA LEU A 211 5.55 -0.97 29.92
C LEU A 211 6.10 -0.44 28.59
N SER A 212 7.11 -1.09 28.01
CA SER A 212 7.73 -0.66 26.75
C SER A 212 6.80 -0.87 25.55
N THR A 213 6.08 -2.01 25.49
CA THR A 213 5.05 -2.26 24.46
C THR A 213 3.88 -1.28 24.56
N GLU A 214 3.47 -0.88 25.77
CA GLU A 214 2.41 0.12 25.99
C GLU A 214 2.84 1.52 25.53
N LYS A 215 4.04 1.96 25.94
CA LYS A 215 4.63 3.24 25.50
C LYS A 215 4.69 3.32 23.98
N MET A 216 5.19 2.27 23.33
CA MET A 216 5.31 2.22 21.87
C MET A 216 3.95 2.21 21.17
N SER A 217 2.99 1.44 21.69
CA SER A 217 1.62 1.41 21.15
C SER A 217 0.94 2.77 21.24
N ALA A 218 1.09 3.48 22.37
CA ALA A 218 0.57 4.84 22.54
C ALA A 218 1.21 5.82 21.56
N TYR A 219 2.53 5.73 21.36
CA TYR A 219 3.26 6.57 20.40
C TYR A 219 2.77 6.36 18.95
N LEU A 220 2.73 5.10 18.49
CA LEU A 220 2.26 4.78 17.14
C LEU A 220 0.80 5.18 16.92
N THR A 221 -0.05 5.04 17.95
CA THR A 221 -1.45 5.50 17.90
C THR A 221 -1.52 7.02 17.71
N SER A 222 -0.71 7.77 18.44
CA SER A 222 -0.61 9.22 18.28
C SER A 222 -0.18 9.63 16.86
N LYS A 223 0.80 8.92 16.29
CA LYS A 223 1.27 9.15 14.91
C LYS A 223 0.24 8.76 13.85
N LYS A 224 -0.47 7.65 14.04
CA LYS A 224 -1.60 7.24 13.20
C LYS A 224 -2.66 8.35 13.18
N ASN A 225 -3.10 8.81 14.34
CA ASN A 225 -4.11 9.87 14.48
C ASN A 225 -3.67 11.20 13.85
N PHE A 226 -2.39 11.57 14.00
CA PHE A 226 -1.85 12.77 13.35
C PHE A 226 -1.84 12.65 11.82
N THR A 227 -1.45 11.48 11.31
CA THR A 227 -1.43 11.19 9.87
C THR A 227 -2.84 11.20 9.29
N ASP A 228 -3.81 10.66 10.03
CA ASP A 228 -5.22 10.61 9.65
C ASP A 228 -5.84 12.02 9.53
N ARG A 229 -5.54 12.90 10.48
CA ARG A 229 -5.94 14.32 10.41
C ARG A 229 -5.35 15.00 9.18
N LYS A 230 -4.05 14.84 8.93
CA LYS A 230 -3.39 15.41 7.74
C LYS A 230 -3.99 14.89 6.44
N LEU A 231 -4.33 13.60 6.40
CA LEU A 231 -5.00 13.02 5.25
C LEU A 231 -6.37 13.67 5.03
N SER A 232 -7.15 13.85 6.10
CA SER A 232 -8.45 14.53 6.05
C SER A 232 -8.35 15.97 5.54
N ASP A 233 -7.31 16.70 5.94
CA ASP A 233 -7.04 18.07 5.45
C ASP A 233 -6.76 18.06 3.94
N ILE A 234 -5.87 17.17 3.47
CA ILE A 234 -5.55 17.01 2.04
C ILE A 234 -6.80 16.66 1.22
N ILE A 235 -7.65 15.76 1.71
CA ILE A 235 -8.89 15.36 1.03
C ILE A 235 -9.85 16.54 0.90
N SER A 236 -9.97 17.32 1.97
CA SER A 236 -10.84 18.50 2.02
C SER A 236 -10.39 19.57 1.02
N GLU A 237 -9.09 19.72 0.81
CA GLU A 237 -8.52 20.65 -0.18
C GLU A 237 -8.75 20.22 -1.64
N LEU A 238 -8.98 18.92 -1.92
CA LEU A 238 -9.03 18.36 -3.27
C LEU A 238 -10.40 18.51 -4.01
N ASP A 239 -11.34 19.32 -3.52
CA ASP A 239 -12.67 19.60 -4.12
C ASP A 239 -13.50 18.33 -4.44
N SER A 240 -14.08 17.77 -3.37
CA SER A 240 -14.13 16.32 -3.09
C SER A 240 -15.39 15.54 -3.50
N GLY A 241 -16.29 16.11 -4.30
CA GLY A 241 -17.62 15.50 -4.50
C GLY A 241 -17.62 14.09 -5.13
N LYS A 242 -16.67 13.79 -6.04
CA LYS A 242 -16.74 12.61 -6.92
C LYS A 242 -15.67 11.53 -6.71
N PHE A 243 -14.47 11.86 -6.26
CA PHE A 243 -13.44 10.84 -5.96
C PHE A 243 -13.56 10.28 -4.53
N ASN A 244 -14.38 10.91 -3.67
CA ASN A 244 -14.60 10.49 -2.29
C ASN A 244 -15.13 9.06 -2.17
N SER A 245 -15.91 8.55 -3.14
CA SER A 245 -16.40 7.16 -3.09
C SER A 245 -15.28 6.14 -3.21
N SER A 246 -14.35 6.35 -4.15
CA SER A 246 -13.23 5.42 -4.37
C SER A 246 -12.16 5.56 -3.30
N LEU A 247 -11.93 6.78 -2.82
CA LEU A 247 -11.09 6.99 -1.65
C LEU A 247 -11.69 6.35 -0.40
N LYS A 248 -13.00 6.49 -0.18
CA LYS A 248 -13.69 5.85 0.95
C LYS A 248 -13.59 4.32 0.84
N ALA A 249 -13.84 3.75 -0.34
CA ALA A 249 -13.71 2.32 -0.55
C ALA A 249 -12.28 1.81 -0.29
N LEU A 250 -11.27 2.60 -0.68
CA LEU A 250 -9.86 2.33 -0.40
C LEU A 250 -9.56 2.36 1.10
N LEU A 251 -10.02 3.38 1.81
CA LEU A 251 -9.83 3.51 3.26
C LEU A 251 -10.57 2.41 4.03
N GLU A 252 -11.80 2.08 3.64
CA GLU A 252 -12.56 0.94 4.18
C GLU A 252 -11.81 -0.39 3.97
N SER A 253 -11.15 -0.55 2.82
CA SER A 253 -10.39 -1.78 2.49
C SER A 253 -9.03 -1.88 3.18
N LEU A 254 -8.57 -0.78 3.79
CA LEU A 254 -7.45 -0.74 4.71
C LEU A 254 -7.85 -1.11 6.14
N GLU A 255 -9.15 -1.25 6.43
CA GLU A 255 -9.70 -1.44 7.79
C GLU A 255 -9.31 -0.29 8.75
N ILE A 256 -9.20 0.93 8.23
CA ILE A 256 -8.84 2.14 8.99
C ILE A 256 -10.06 3.00 9.26
#